data_AF-A0A660RAQ5-F1
#
_entry.id   AF-A0A660RAQ5-F1
#
_cell.length_a   1.000
_cell.length_b   1.000
_cell.length_c   1.000
_cell.angle_alpha   90.00
_cell.angle_beta   90.00
_cell.angle_gamma   90.00
#
_symmetry.space_group_name_H-M   'P 1'
#
loop_
_entity.id
_entity.type
_entity.pdbx_description
1 polymer ?
#
loop_
_entity_poly.entity_id
_entity_poly.type
_entity_poly.pdbx_seq_one_letter_code
_entity_poly.pdbx_strand_id
1 'polypeptide(L)'
;MKLVEYGKVNTAFVKDLRRIVGERAVIYEDREALESYSRDESGEEYYFHMPDVVVKPEKAEEISKIVKLCDKNCIPVTPRGA
;
A
#
# COMPACT_ATOMS: atom_id res chain seq x y z
N MET A 1 -25.11 10.65 -1.14
CA MET A 1 -23.64 10.66 -1.07
C MET A 1 -23.09 10.34 -2.44
N LYS A 2 -22.15 11.13 -2.98
CA LYS A 2 -21.40 10.72 -4.17
C LYS A 2 -20.46 9.59 -3.75
N LEU A 3 -20.56 8.43 -4.39
CA LEU A 3 -19.54 7.39 -4.27
C LEU A 3 -18.25 7.97 -4.87
N VAL A 4 -17.20 8.05 -4.06
CA VAL A 4 -15.87 8.39 -4.55
C VAL A 4 -15.28 7.10 -5.10
N GLU A 5 -14.94 7.11 -6.39
CA GLU A 5 -14.23 6.00 -7.01
C GLU A 5 -12.74 6.15 -6.66
N TYR A 6 -12.19 5.15 -5.96
CA TYR A 6 -10.78 5.15 -5.60
C TYR A 6 -9.90 4.95 -6.84
N GLY A 7 -8.73 5.59 -6.81
CA GLY A 7 -7.69 5.39 -7.80
C GLY A 7 -7.14 3.96 -7.76
N LYS A 8 -6.47 3.57 -8.84
CA LYS A 8 -5.85 2.25 -8.96
C LYS A 8 -4.34 2.33 -8.83
N VAL A 9 -3.78 1.34 -8.15
CA VAL A 9 -2.34 1.10 -8.17
C VAL A 9 -1.94 0.63 -9.57
N ASN A 10 -0.96 1.31 -10.17
CA ASN A 10 -0.39 0.98 -11.46
C ASN A 10 1.12 1.17 -11.44
N THR A 11 1.80 0.75 -12.51
CA THR A 11 3.27 0.81 -12.60
C THR A 11 3.85 2.21 -12.42
N ALA A 12 3.15 3.27 -12.85
CA ALA A 12 3.64 4.65 -12.66
C ALA A 12 3.59 5.06 -11.19
N PHE A 13 2.48 4.77 -10.50
CA PHE A 13 2.33 5.02 -9.08
C PHE A 13 3.37 4.24 -8.24
N VAL A 14 3.63 2.98 -8.60
CA VAL A 14 4.64 2.15 -7.92
C VAL A 14 6.05 2.70 -8.11
N LYS A 15 6.38 3.24 -9.30
CA LYS A 15 7.66 3.95 -9.52
C LYS A 15 7.80 5.17 -8.62
N ASP A 16 6.73 5.92 -8.38
CA ASP A 16 6.76 7.06 -7.46
C ASP A 16 6.94 6.62 -6.01
N LEU A 17 6.31 5.53 -5.58
CA LEU A 17 6.55 4.94 -4.25
C LEU A 17 8.02 4.52 -4.10
N ARG A 18 8.59 3.84 -5.10
CA ARG A 18 10.01 3.42 -5.09
C ARG A 18 10.99 4.59 -5.04
N ARG A 19 10.64 5.74 -5.62
CA ARG A 19 11.43 6.98 -5.47
C ARG A 19 11.39 7.54 -4.04
N ILE A 20 10.31 7.27 -3.29
CA ILE A 20 10.17 7.73 -1.91
C ILE A 20 10.92 6.82 -0.93
N VAL A 21 10.72 5.50 -1.01
CA VAL A 21 11.23 4.52 -0.01
C VAL A 21 12.35 3.62 -0.50
N GLY A 22 12.70 3.68 -1.80
CA GLY A 22 13.65 2.75 -2.43
C GLY A 22 13.00 1.47 -2.94
N GLU A 23 13.66 0.81 -3.91
CA GLU A 23 13.13 -0.38 -4.61
C GLU A 23 12.81 -1.54 -3.67
N ARG A 24 13.68 -1.83 -2.70
CA ARG A 24 13.53 -2.98 -1.79
C ARG A 24 12.41 -2.81 -0.76
N ALA A 25 11.97 -1.58 -0.55
CA ALA A 25 10.92 -1.25 0.41
C ALA A 25 9.50 -1.29 -0.22
N VAL A 26 9.37 -1.76 -1.46
CA VAL A 26 8.09 -1.88 -2.16
C VAL A 26 7.85 -3.30 -2.64
N ILE A 27 6.74 -3.89 -2.21
CA ILE A 27 6.25 -5.19 -2.70
C ILE A 27 5.08 -4.90 -3.66
N TYR A 28 5.21 -5.32 -4.91
CA TYR A 28 4.23 -5.10 -5.96
C TYR A 28 4.32 -6.24 -6.98
N GLU A 29 3.17 -6.77 -7.42
CA GLU A 29 3.07 -7.92 -8.33
C GLU A 29 3.77 -9.21 -7.85
N ASP A 30 4.11 -9.28 -6.55
CA ASP A 30 4.60 -10.49 -5.89
C ASP A 30 3.51 -11.05 -4.98
N ARG A 31 2.71 -11.97 -5.52
CA ARG A 31 1.52 -12.48 -4.83
C ARG A 31 1.86 -13.20 -3.53
N GLU A 32 2.93 -13.99 -3.52
CA GLU A 32 3.37 -14.75 -2.36
C GLU A 32 3.82 -13.81 -1.23
N ALA A 33 4.62 -12.78 -1.56
CA ALA A 33 5.03 -11.79 -0.59
C ALA A 33 3.86 -10.94 -0.09
N LEU A 34 2.91 -10.57 -0.95
CA LEU A 34 1.72 -9.79 -0.58
C LEU A 34 0.73 -10.57 0.28
N GLU A 35 0.67 -11.89 0.15
CA GLU A 35 -0.24 -12.74 0.94
C GLU A 35 0.02 -12.63 2.45
N SER A 36 1.29 -12.45 2.84
CA SER A 36 1.69 -12.14 4.22
C SER A 36 1.10 -10.83 4.77
N TYR A 37 0.52 -10.00 3.89
CA TYR A 37 -0.14 -8.74 4.21
C TYR A 37 -1.65 -8.74 3.98
N SER A 38 -2.25 -9.89 3.69
CA SER A 38 -3.69 -10.01 3.41
C SER A 38 -4.58 -10.15 4.65
N ARG A 39 -3.97 -10.44 5.82
CA ARG A 39 -4.68 -10.76 7.05
C ARG A 39 -3.88 -10.34 8.29
N ASP A 40 -4.61 -10.16 9.38
CA ASP A 40 -4.05 -10.12 10.74
C ASP A 40 -4.00 -11.55 11.34
N GLU A 41 -3.22 -11.76 12.40
CA GLU A 41 -3.00 -13.07 13.03
C GLU A 41 -4.28 -13.72 13.58
N SER A 42 -5.30 -12.90 13.89
CA SER A 42 -6.55 -13.32 14.55
C SER A 42 -7.77 -13.42 13.62
N GLY A 43 -7.60 -13.24 12.31
CA GLY A 43 -8.73 -13.14 11.37
C GLY A 43 -9.23 -14.48 10.82
N GLU A 44 -10.56 -14.66 10.80
CA GLU A 44 -11.26 -15.67 10.00
C GLU A 44 -11.04 -15.45 8.49
N GLU A 45 -11.12 -16.51 7.67
CA GLU A 45 -10.91 -16.50 6.20
C GLU A 45 -11.69 -15.41 5.45
N TYR A 46 -12.82 -14.98 6.00
CA TYR A 46 -13.68 -13.97 5.41
C TYR A 46 -13.06 -12.56 5.33
N TYR A 47 -12.09 -12.23 6.19
CA TYR A 47 -11.49 -10.88 6.25
C TYR A 47 -10.23 -10.73 5.38
N PHE A 48 -9.96 -11.69 4.50
CA PHE A 48 -8.75 -11.72 3.71
C PHE A 48 -8.90 -10.79 2.51
N HIS A 49 -8.14 -9.71 2.51
CA HIS A 49 -8.10 -8.77 1.40
C HIS A 49 -6.65 -8.58 0.96
N MET A 50 -6.36 -9.01 -0.26
CA MET A 50 -5.03 -8.84 -0.84
C MET A 50 -4.74 -7.34 -1.04
N PRO A 51 -3.61 -6.82 -0.56
CA PRO A 51 -3.19 -5.48 -0.90
C PRO A 51 -2.69 -5.42 -2.35
N ASP A 52 -2.95 -4.31 -3.04
CA ASP A 52 -2.39 -4.06 -4.37
C ASP A 52 -0.88 -3.77 -4.32
N VAL A 53 -0.41 -3.15 -3.23
CA VAL A 53 1.00 -2.79 -3.00
C VAL A 53 1.25 -2.67 -1.50
N VAL A 54 2.43 -3.09 -1.04
CA VAL A 54 2.92 -2.86 0.33
C VAL A 54 4.19 -2.03 0.29
N VAL A 55 4.28 -1.03 1.16
CA VAL A 55 5.47 -0.18 1.31
C VAL A 55 5.97 -0.18 2.75
N LYS A 56 7.30 -0.16 2.92
CA LYS A 56 7.98 -0.25 4.22
C LYS A 56 8.83 1.01 4.46
N PRO A 57 8.23 2.15 4.85
CA PRO A 57 8.97 3.37 5.12
C PRO A 57 9.79 3.25 6.41
N GLU A 58 10.94 3.92 6.47
CA GLU A 58 11.86 3.89 7.62
C GLU A 58 11.83 5.17 8.45
N LYS A 59 11.25 6.25 7.93
CA LYS A 59 11.21 7.57 8.60
C LYS A 59 9.94 8.37 8.31
N ALA A 60 9.65 9.33 9.18
CA ALA A 60 8.45 10.16 9.13
C ALA A 60 8.30 10.95 7.82
N GLU A 61 9.41 11.38 7.22
CA GLU A 61 9.40 12.13 5.96
C GLU A 61 8.89 11.28 4.78
N GLU A 62 9.22 9.99 4.76
CA GLU A 62 8.74 9.06 3.74
C GLU A 62 7.25 8.81 3.90
N ILE A 63 6.78 8.59 5.13
CA ILE A 63 5.36 8.45 5.46
C ILE A 63 4.59 9.68 4.97
N SER A 64 5.08 10.89 5.26
CA SER A 64 4.43 12.13 4.81
C SER A 64 4.33 12.20 3.29
N LYS A 65 5.38 11.80 2.56
CA LYS A 65 5.38 11.77 1.09
C LYS A 65 4.42 10.72 0.53
N ILE A 66 4.37 9.53 1.12
CA ILE A 66 3.44 8.45 0.72
C ILE A 66 2.01 8.93 0.88
N VAL A 67 1.62 9.44 2.06
CA VAL A 67 0.24 9.86 2.33
C VAL A 67 -0.19 10.97 1.36
N LYS A 68 0.68 11.95 1.08
CA LYS A 68 0.43 13.00 0.08
C LYS A 68 0.29 12.44 -1.34
N LEU A 69 1.08 11.43 -1.70
CA LEU A 69 0.99 10.79 -3.00
C LEU A 69 -0.33 10.00 -3.15
N CYS A 70 -0.72 9.26 -2.11
CA CYS A 70 -1.98 8.52 -2.08
C CYS A 70 -3.19 9.44 -2.16
N ASP A 71 -3.22 10.53 -1.38
CA ASP A 71 -4.30 11.54 -1.41
C ASP A 71 -4.48 12.13 -2.82
N LYS A 72 -3.39 12.57 -3.46
CA LYS A 72 -3.42 13.10 -4.84
C LYS A 72 -3.96 12.13 -5.88
N ASN A 73 -3.76 10.82 -5.66
CA ASN A 73 -4.22 9.77 -6.59
C ASN A 73 -5.51 9.10 -6.13
N CYS A 74 -6.14 9.59 -5.05
CA CYS A 74 -7.31 8.98 -4.42
C CYS A 74 -7.11 7.49 -4.09
N ILE A 75 -5.93 7.10 -3.60
CA ILE A 75 -5.62 5.72 -3.21
C ILE A 75 -5.78 5.59 -1.68
N PRO A 76 -6.60 4.64 -1.19
CA PRO A 76 -6.73 4.41 0.24
C PRO A 76 -5.45 3.80 0.82
N VAL A 77 -5.20 4.06 2.10
CA VAL A 77 -4.02 3.55 2.82
C VAL A 77 -4.46 2.89 4.12
N THR A 78 -3.97 1.68 4.35
CA THR A 78 -4.16 0.93 5.59
C THR A 78 -2.82 0.87 6.32
N PRO A 79 -2.61 1.61 7.42
CA PRO A 79 -1.42 1.45 8.24
C PRO A 79 -1.44 0.07 8.90
N ARG A 80 -0.28 -0.59 8.95
CA ARG A 80 -0.13 -1.90 9.61
C ARG A 80 1.14 -1.90 10.47
N GLY A 81 1.02 -2.44 11.68
CA GLY A 81 2.13 -2.72 12.60
C GLY A 81 2.76 -4.09 12.36
N ALA A 82 3.54 -4.57 13.35
CA ALA A 82 4.00 -5.96 13.40
C ALA A 82 2.79 -6.90 13.55
#